data_AF-A0A2H3CTT0-F1
#
_entry.id   AF-A0A2H3CTT0-F1
#
_cell.length_a   1.000
_cell.length_b   1.000
_cell.length_c   1.000
_cell.angle_alpha   90.00
_cell.angle_beta   90.00
_cell.angle_gamma   90.00
#
_symmetry.space_group_name_H-M   'P 1'
#
loop_
_entity.id
_entity.type
_entity.pdbx_description
1 polymer ?
#
loop_
_entity_poly.entity_id
_entity_poly.type
_entity_poly.pdbx_seq_one_letter_code
_entity_poly.pdbx_strand_id
1 'polypeptide(L)'
;MSTSSAPSEPNGSPVTRSPSLSFSSVFDVSRLFPEEKPGWRGYVEWEKYPNRKAIASHILQAHQSEFTPIPEFQLEPLPKTNPILIGYRWKEYHELLGLKGIVDFSWETVLKEKPDLIHLLDFPYNGETRRDQLLSGKITDNKWHFIRNHGGIPDIDEDAFELEIGGLVNNPVKLTMKDLKDPSKFPQTEVTVTLQCSGTRRIEQINQYPGDGDELINAPWGEGAIGTAVYRGVPLKKVLKKACGGVLPECQHLEFIGADTYFKKNNVFNYAVSVPWRKVRQNEEVLLAWEMNGEPLPKSHGYPLRLVVTGYIGARSCKWVYRINALAEPSMGPVQSQEYLYYTAQIGKQNAKYSNGFSIQQMPVSSAIITPQDKEVIVHDGSITLRGWAYSGGGNWVERVEVSPDGGSVWYAVDPDEMTEKHYHAWRLWKIDVPVEAEGWLEFCVRTWDSSNNTEPTFVRSAWNWGLHVTSSCHRIKLYSVNKRRPATMKRLKELEARGEGMLPLSKPIEFSLEDEGEYLAACRKIPREPLS
;
A
#
# COMPACT_ATOMS: atom_id res chain seq x y z
N MET A 1 -7.99 52.24 -28.18
CA MET A 1 -7.07 52.44 -27.03
C MET A 1 -7.75 51.75 -25.84
N SER A 2 -7.57 50.44 -25.66
CA SER A 2 -6.53 49.80 -24.81
C SER A 2 -6.57 50.39 -23.38
N THR A 3 -6.83 49.64 -22.31
CA THR A 3 -6.21 48.35 -21.94
C THR A 3 -7.05 47.60 -20.90
N SER A 4 -7.07 46.28 -21.03
CA SER A 4 -7.50 45.31 -20.02
C SER A 4 -6.41 45.13 -18.95
N SER A 5 -6.77 45.12 -17.67
CA SER A 5 -5.91 44.66 -16.58
C SER A 5 -6.41 43.29 -16.09
N ALA A 6 -5.66 42.24 -16.43
CA ALA A 6 -5.82 40.90 -15.88
C ALA A 6 -5.31 40.84 -14.43
N PRO A 7 -5.81 39.92 -13.58
CA PRO A 7 -5.22 39.65 -12.28
C PRO A 7 -3.93 38.82 -12.42
N SER A 8 -2.94 39.18 -11.63
CA SER A 8 -1.61 38.57 -11.53
C SER A 8 -1.65 37.09 -11.17
N GLU A 9 -0.98 36.25 -11.98
CA GLU A 9 -0.63 34.87 -11.66
C GLU A 9 0.33 34.80 -10.44
N PRO A 10 0.24 33.75 -9.59
CA PRO A 10 1.27 33.49 -8.61
C PRO A 10 2.51 32.94 -9.33
N ASN A 11 3.66 33.58 -9.08
CA ASN A 11 4.99 33.11 -9.52
C ASN A 11 5.28 31.70 -8.98
N GLY A 12 4.90 30.67 -9.74
CA GLY A 12 5.46 29.34 -9.65
C GLY A 12 6.68 29.27 -10.55
N SER A 13 7.88 29.29 -9.97
CA SER A 13 9.12 29.03 -10.69
C SER A 13 9.00 27.71 -11.48
N PRO A 14 9.35 27.68 -12.78
CA PRO A 14 9.52 26.40 -13.45
C PRO A 14 10.73 25.73 -12.81
N VAL A 15 10.55 24.51 -12.30
CA VAL A 15 11.66 23.63 -11.92
C VAL A 15 12.44 23.34 -13.20
N THR A 16 13.42 24.19 -13.48
CA THR A 16 14.34 24.07 -14.61
C THR A 16 15.29 22.93 -14.33
N ARG A 17 15.27 21.94 -15.23
CA ARG A 17 16.27 20.90 -15.51
C ARG A 17 17.30 20.60 -14.41
N SER A 18 17.28 19.36 -13.93
CA SER A 18 18.45 18.70 -13.34
C SER A 18 19.67 18.90 -14.26
N PRO A 19 20.73 19.59 -13.80
CA PRO A 19 22.04 19.40 -14.38
C PRO A 19 22.42 17.95 -14.06
N SER A 20 22.84 17.17 -15.05
CA SER A 20 23.55 15.92 -14.79
C SER A 20 24.65 16.21 -13.79
N LEU A 21 24.58 15.63 -12.58
CA LEU A 21 25.63 15.73 -11.59
C LEU A 21 26.90 15.13 -12.22
N SER A 22 27.85 15.98 -12.62
CA SER A 22 29.13 15.49 -13.15
C SER A 22 30.00 15.09 -11.95
N PHE A 23 29.82 13.87 -11.47
CA PHE A 23 30.70 13.31 -10.45
C PHE A 23 32.13 13.22 -11.02
N SER A 24 33.04 13.96 -10.38
CA SER A 24 34.46 14.07 -10.74
C SER A 24 35.12 12.70 -10.92
N SER A 25 35.69 12.49 -12.11
CA SER A 25 36.10 11.22 -12.70
C SER A 25 37.48 10.71 -12.25
N VAL A 26 37.73 10.56 -10.94
CA VAL A 26 39.05 10.06 -10.49
C VAL A 26 39.03 8.56 -10.16
N PHE A 27 37.86 7.94 -9.93
CA PHE A 27 37.73 6.49 -9.70
C PHE A 27 36.47 5.93 -10.37
N ASP A 28 36.60 4.78 -11.03
CA ASP A 28 35.45 4.01 -11.56
C ASP A 28 34.72 3.34 -10.40
N VAL A 29 33.80 4.09 -9.77
CA VAL A 29 33.01 3.65 -8.60
C VAL A 29 32.26 2.34 -8.87
N SER A 30 31.88 2.07 -10.12
CA SER A 30 31.17 0.84 -10.50
C SER A 30 31.99 -0.42 -10.19
N ARG A 31 33.32 -0.34 -10.19
CA ARG A 31 34.22 -1.47 -9.84
C ARG A 31 34.30 -1.74 -8.34
N LEU A 32 33.88 -0.79 -7.50
CA LEU A 32 33.88 -0.96 -6.05
C LEU A 32 32.72 -1.85 -5.57
N PHE A 33 31.64 -1.90 -6.37
CA PHE A 33 30.38 -2.58 -6.04
C PHE A 33 29.94 -3.52 -7.17
N PRO A 34 30.76 -4.52 -7.55
CA PRO A 34 30.45 -5.40 -8.67
C PRO A 34 29.26 -6.32 -8.36
N GLU A 35 28.54 -6.71 -9.40
CA GLU A 35 27.62 -7.85 -9.34
C GLU A 35 28.46 -9.14 -9.26
N GLU A 36 28.41 -9.81 -8.10
CA GLU A 36 29.32 -10.93 -7.81
C GLU A 36 28.82 -12.28 -8.28
N LYS A 37 27.51 -12.40 -8.53
CA LYS A 37 26.86 -13.68 -8.83
C LYS A 37 26.53 -13.74 -10.33
N PRO A 38 27.19 -14.63 -11.11
CA PRO A 38 26.78 -14.90 -12.48
C PRO A 38 25.30 -15.26 -12.56
N GLY A 39 24.58 -14.72 -13.55
CA GLY A 39 23.13 -14.92 -13.69
C GLY A 39 22.28 -14.02 -12.78
N TRP A 40 22.88 -13.15 -11.96
CA TRP A 40 22.17 -12.15 -11.17
C TRP A 40 22.47 -10.76 -11.71
N ARG A 41 21.44 -9.94 -11.90
CA ARG A 41 21.54 -8.52 -12.26
C ARG A 41 20.75 -7.66 -11.27
N GLY A 42 21.28 -6.50 -10.94
CA GLY A 42 20.81 -5.59 -9.90
C GLY A 42 20.97 -6.08 -8.47
N TYR A 43 21.92 -6.98 -8.24
CA TYR A 43 22.28 -7.47 -6.91
C TYR A 43 23.69 -7.03 -6.52
N VAL A 44 23.80 -6.45 -5.34
CA VAL A 44 25.08 -6.22 -4.66
C VAL A 44 24.95 -6.77 -3.23
N GLU A 45 25.92 -7.60 -2.83
CA GLU A 45 25.99 -8.12 -1.45
C GLU A 45 26.59 -7.04 -0.54
N TRP A 46 25.75 -6.47 0.33
CA TRP A 46 26.15 -5.44 1.29
C TRP A 46 26.41 -6.00 2.68
N GLU A 47 25.75 -7.10 3.03
CA GLU A 47 25.72 -7.59 4.40
C GLU A 47 26.89 -8.52 4.73
N LYS A 48 27.48 -9.22 3.74
CA LYS A 48 28.72 -10.00 3.94
C LYS A 48 30.00 -9.17 3.88
N TYR A 49 29.96 -7.96 3.31
CA TYR A 49 31.14 -7.13 3.06
C TYR A 49 31.06 -5.78 3.81
N PRO A 50 31.33 -5.76 5.13
CA PRO A 50 31.20 -4.55 5.94
C PRO A 50 32.11 -3.40 5.46
N ASN A 51 33.30 -3.71 4.94
CA ASN A 51 34.21 -2.70 4.38
C ASN A 51 33.61 -2.05 3.11
N ARG A 52 32.98 -2.85 2.24
CA ARG A 52 32.30 -2.33 1.04
C ARG A 52 31.15 -1.40 1.44
N LYS A 53 30.33 -1.84 2.39
CA LYS A 53 29.23 -1.05 2.95
C LYS A 53 29.72 0.26 3.57
N ALA A 54 30.83 0.23 4.32
CA ALA A 54 31.45 1.42 4.89
C ALA A 54 31.96 2.40 3.81
N ILE A 55 32.56 1.91 2.73
CA ILE A 55 32.99 2.74 1.59
C ILE A 55 31.78 3.41 0.93
N ALA A 56 30.73 2.66 0.64
CA ALA A 56 29.48 3.21 0.07
C ALA A 56 28.87 4.28 1.00
N SER A 57 28.77 4.01 2.30
CA SER A 57 28.29 5.00 3.27
C SER A 57 29.14 6.27 3.30
N HIS A 58 30.47 6.15 3.21
CA HIS A 58 31.37 7.30 3.17
C HIS A 58 31.14 8.14 1.91
N ILE A 59 30.99 7.51 0.74
CA ILE A 59 30.67 8.19 -0.52
C ILE A 59 29.35 8.95 -0.41
N LEU A 60 28.28 8.30 0.08
CA LEU A 60 26.97 8.93 0.25
C LEU A 60 27.02 10.12 1.23
N GLN A 61 27.71 9.97 2.36
CA GLN A 61 27.84 11.04 3.36
C GLN A 61 28.62 12.24 2.82
N ALA A 62 29.68 12.01 2.03
CA ALA A 62 30.49 13.06 1.44
C ALA A 62 29.68 13.97 0.48
N HIS A 63 28.61 13.43 -0.14
CA HIS A 63 27.77 14.15 -1.11
C HIS A 63 26.37 14.48 -0.56
N GLN A 64 26.13 14.36 0.75
CA GLN A 64 24.79 14.45 1.32
C GLN A 64 24.05 15.78 1.04
N SER A 65 24.79 16.87 0.88
CA SER A 65 24.25 18.20 0.57
C SER A 65 23.88 18.39 -0.90
N GLU A 66 24.27 17.47 -1.77
CA GLU A 66 24.03 17.53 -3.22
C GLU A 66 22.72 16.84 -3.63
N PHE A 67 22.18 15.96 -2.78
CA PHE A 67 20.98 15.19 -3.10
C PHE A 67 19.71 16.05 -3.12
N THR A 68 18.86 15.80 -4.10
CA THR A 68 17.53 16.39 -4.19
C THR A 68 16.76 16.14 -2.88
N PRO A 69 16.12 17.17 -2.29
CA PRO A 69 15.24 17.00 -1.13
C PRO A 69 14.14 15.96 -1.40
N ILE A 70 13.74 15.24 -0.35
CA ILE A 70 12.54 14.40 -0.41
C ILE A 70 11.35 15.34 -0.68
N PRO A 71 10.47 15.04 -1.65
CA PRO A 71 9.35 15.91 -1.96
C PRO A 71 8.41 16.04 -0.75
N GLU A 72 7.96 17.26 -0.47
CA GLU A 72 6.82 17.50 0.43
C GLU A 72 5.54 17.27 -0.37
N PHE A 73 4.69 16.37 0.10
CA PHE A 73 3.45 15.98 -0.59
C PHE A 73 2.30 15.74 0.38
N GLN A 74 2.57 15.79 1.69
CA GLN A 74 1.56 15.56 2.71
C GLN A 74 0.82 16.86 3.04
N LEU A 75 1.50 18.00 2.89
CA LEU A 75 0.92 19.34 3.02
C LEU A 75 0.70 20.03 1.67
N GLU A 76 1.32 19.53 0.60
CA GLU A 76 1.21 20.07 -0.76
C GLU A 76 0.29 19.20 -1.62
N PRO A 77 -0.42 19.78 -2.61
CA PRO A 77 -1.26 19.01 -3.51
C PRO A 77 -0.46 17.95 -4.28
N LEU A 78 -0.97 16.72 -4.30
CA LEU A 78 -0.40 15.65 -5.13
C LEU A 78 -0.47 16.02 -6.62
N PRO A 79 0.56 15.69 -7.41
CA PRO A 79 0.52 15.84 -8.86
C PRO A 79 -0.63 15.05 -9.50
N LYS A 80 -1.23 15.59 -10.56
CA LYS A 80 -2.22 14.90 -11.40
C LYS A 80 -1.58 14.07 -12.51
N THR A 81 -0.38 13.54 -12.27
CA THR A 81 0.44 12.78 -13.22
C THR A 81 0.48 11.31 -12.85
N ASN A 82 0.90 10.48 -13.80
CA ASN A 82 1.23 9.08 -13.58
C ASN A 82 2.65 8.84 -14.14
N PRO A 83 3.70 8.66 -13.32
CA PRO A 83 3.67 8.47 -11.87
C PRO A 83 3.31 9.72 -11.06
N ILE A 84 2.79 9.52 -9.84
CA ILE A 84 2.40 10.60 -8.92
C ILE A 84 3.64 11.27 -8.29
N LEU A 85 4.61 10.48 -7.81
CA LEU A 85 5.85 10.96 -7.21
C LEU A 85 7.07 10.38 -7.94
N ILE A 86 8.17 11.15 -7.93
CA ILE A 86 9.46 10.74 -8.49
C ILE A 86 10.47 10.61 -7.35
N GLY A 87 11.14 9.45 -7.26
CA GLY A 87 12.13 9.19 -6.22
C GLY A 87 13.54 9.65 -6.57
N TYR A 88 13.70 10.95 -6.86
CA TYR A 88 14.97 11.56 -7.27
C TYR A 88 16.15 11.13 -6.40
N ARG A 89 16.02 11.30 -5.07
CA ARG A 89 17.06 10.94 -4.11
C ARG A 89 17.49 9.47 -4.19
N TRP A 90 16.54 8.55 -4.40
CA TRP A 90 16.88 7.12 -4.53
C TRP A 90 17.63 6.84 -5.83
N LYS A 91 17.27 7.52 -6.92
CA LYS A 91 17.99 7.41 -8.20
C LYS A 91 19.42 7.95 -8.06
N GLU A 92 19.57 9.11 -7.41
CA GLU A 92 20.87 9.74 -7.15
C GLU A 92 21.78 8.87 -6.28
N TYR A 93 21.25 8.20 -5.24
CA TYR A 93 22.00 7.23 -4.44
C TYR A 93 22.55 6.07 -5.30
N HIS A 94 21.73 5.53 -6.19
CA HIS A 94 22.17 4.46 -7.08
C HIS A 94 23.18 4.98 -8.10
N GLU A 95 22.95 6.14 -8.70
CA GLU A 95 23.84 6.74 -9.70
C GLU A 95 25.22 7.04 -9.10
N LEU A 96 25.27 7.66 -7.92
CA LEU A 96 26.52 7.98 -7.22
C LEU A 96 27.34 6.73 -6.87
N LEU A 97 26.68 5.60 -6.60
CA LEU A 97 27.34 4.31 -6.35
C LEU A 97 27.62 3.51 -7.64
N GLY A 98 27.43 4.08 -8.83
CA GLY A 98 27.64 3.39 -10.10
C GLY A 98 26.61 2.30 -10.40
N LEU A 99 25.44 2.35 -9.75
CA LEU A 99 24.35 1.38 -9.83
C LEU A 99 23.16 1.87 -10.67
N LYS A 100 23.36 2.90 -11.51
CA LYS A 100 22.30 3.49 -12.34
C LYS A 100 21.55 2.44 -13.19
N GLY A 101 22.28 1.41 -13.68
CA GLY A 101 21.67 0.32 -14.45
C GLY A 101 20.48 -0.32 -13.71
N ILE A 102 20.56 -0.47 -12.38
CA ILE A 102 19.49 -1.00 -11.53
C ILE A 102 18.21 -0.18 -11.67
N VAL A 103 18.33 1.15 -11.68
CA VAL A 103 17.20 2.07 -11.81
C VAL A 103 16.52 1.87 -13.16
N ASP A 104 17.32 1.87 -14.23
CA ASP A 104 16.84 1.86 -15.61
C ASP A 104 16.08 0.55 -15.92
N PHE A 105 16.71 -0.61 -15.68
CA PHE A 105 16.07 -1.89 -16.01
C PHE A 105 14.91 -2.24 -15.06
N SER A 106 14.91 -1.71 -13.82
CA SER A 106 13.75 -1.84 -12.92
C SER A 106 12.52 -1.17 -13.52
N TRP A 107 12.68 0.03 -14.08
CA TRP A 107 11.57 0.75 -14.71
C TRP A 107 11.10 0.07 -16.00
N GLU A 108 12.02 -0.44 -16.83
CA GLU A 108 11.68 -1.26 -18.00
C GLU A 108 10.86 -2.50 -17.62
N THR A 109 11.25 -3.18 -16.53
CA THR A 109 10.53 -4.35 -16.02
C THR A 109 9.11 -3.98 -15.60
N VAL A 110 8.93 -2.84 -14.92
CA VAL A 110 7.62 -2.32 -14.54
C VAL A 110 6.75 -2.03 -15.76
N LEU A 111 7.27 -1.31 -16.76
CA LEU A 111 6.50 -0.99 -17.96
C LEU A 111 6.04 -2.25 -18.72
N LYS A 112 6.84 -3.33 -18.64
CA LYS A 112 6.50 -4.62 -19.25
C LYS A 112 5.47 -5.42 -18.43
N GLU A 113 5.67 -5.54 -17.12
CA GLU A 113 4.84 -6.40 -16.26
C GLU A 113 3.56 -5.69 -15.76
N LYS A 114 3.58 -4.34 -15.73
CA LYS A 114 2.66 -3.50 -14.95
C LYS A 114 2.28 -2.17 -15.61
N PRO A 115 2.00 -2.11 -16.93
CA PRO A 115 1.82 -0.83 -17.62
C PRO A 115 0.70 0.04 -17.04
N ASP A 116 -0.36 -0.58 -16.53
CA ASP A 116 -1.65 0.07 -16.27
C ASP A 116 -2.00 0.24 -14.78
N LEU A 117 -1.04 0.06 -13.86
CA LEU A 117 -1.26 0.39 -12.45
C LEU A 117 -1.41 1.90 -12.23
N ILE A 118 -1.96 2.28 -11.07
CA ILE A 118 -1.81 3.65 -10.57
C ILE A 118 -0.38 3.75 -10.03
N HIS A 119 0.53 4.37 -10.77
CA HIS A 119 1.95 4.47 -10.42
C HIS A 119 2.14 5.57 -9.38
N LEU A 120 2.36 5.21 -8.12
CA LEU A 120 2.47 6.17 -7.02
C LEU A 120 3.88 6.73 -6.88
N LEU A 121 4.91 5.89 -7.08
CA LEU A 121 6.32 6.27 -7.03
C LEU A 121 7.07 5.52 -8.12
N ASP A 122 7.87 6.22 -8.91
CA ASP A 122 8.58 5.63 -10.04
C ASP A 122 9.79 4.76 -9.64
N PHE A 123 10.58 5.21 -8.66
CA PHE A 123 11.75 4.49 -8.17
C PHE A 123 12.05 4.79 -6.69
N PRO A 124 12.18 3.77 -5.82
CA PRO A 124 11.80 2.38 -6.03
C PRO A 124 10.34 2.29 -6.44
N TYR A 125 10.03 1.44 -7.41
CA TYR A 125 8.70 1.42 -7.97
C TYR A 125 7.64 1.03 -6.93
N ASN A 126 6.59 1.84 -6.81
CA ASN A 126 5.40 1.53 -6.02
C ASN A 126 4.15 1.90 -6.83
N GLY A 127 3.22 0.95 -6.96
CA GLY A 127 1.98 1.15 -7.69
C GLY A 127 0.84 0.35 -7.09
N GLU A 128 -0.37 0.91 -7.16
CA GLU A 128 -1.57 0.30 -6.58
C GLU A 128 -2.54 -0.22 -7.64
N THR A 129 -3.30 -1.25 -7.24
CA THR A 129 -4.35 -1.84 -8.06
C THR A 129 -5.43 -0.79 -8.35
N ARG A 130 -5.87 -0.69 -9.60
CA ARG A 130 -6.99 0.20 -9.95
C ARG A 130 -8.29 -0.25 -9.28
N ARG A 131 -9.16 0.71 -8.92
CA ARG A 131 -10.44 0.46 -8.23
C ARG A 131 -11.35 -0.53 -8.95
N ASP A 132 -11.48 -0.42 -10.28
CA ASP A 132 -12.27 -1.33 -11.10
C ASP A 132 -11.72 -2.76 -11.09
N GLN A 133 -10.40 -2.90 -10.99
CA GLN A 133 -9.72 -4.20 -11.00
C GLN A 133 -9.70 -4.87 -9.61
N LEU A 134 -9.74 -4.10 -8.53
CA LEU A 134 -9.89 -4.63 -7.16
C LEU A 134 -11.17 -5.48 -6.99
N LEU A 135 -12.25 -5.08 -7.68
CA LEU A 135 -13.56 -5.75 -7.59
C LEU A 135 -13.80 -6.78 -8.70
N SER A 136 -12.81 -7.02 -9.58
CA SER A 136 -12.98 -7.92 -10.74
C SER A 136 -13.15 -9.39 -10.35
N GLY A 137 -12.68 -9.79 -9.17
CA GLY A 137 -12.82 -11.16 -8.65
C GLY A 137 -12.12 -11.37 -7.31
N LYS A 138 -12.33 -12.55 -6.71
CA LYS A 138 -11.75 -12.89 -5.39
C LYS A 138 -10.22 -13.01 -5.40
N ILE A 139 -9.65 -13.37 -6.55
CA ILE A 139 -8.20 -13.42 -6.81
C ILE A 139 -7.85 -12.25 -7.72
N THR A 140 -6.88 -11.45 -7.28
CA THR A 140 -6.32 -10.35 -8.06
C THR A 140 -5.37 -10.91 -9.12
N ASP A 141 -5.65 -10.63 -10.40
CA ASP A 141 -4.77 -10.97 -11.51
C ASP A 141 -3.34 -10.47 -11.25
N ASN A 142 -2.34 -11.30 -11.58
CA ASN A 142 -0.93 -10.97 -11.43
C ASN A 142 -0.58 -9.64 -12.07
N LYS A 143 -1.22 -9.21 -13.17
CA LYS A 143 -0.97 -7.91 -13.81
C LYS A 143 -1.45 -6.73 -12.97
N TRP A 144 -2.54 -6.90 -12.22
CA TRP A 144 -3.16 -5.84 -11.43
C TRP A 144 -2.69 -5.80 -9.97
N HIS A 145 -2.10 -6.89 -9.47
CA HIS A 145 -1.67 -6.96 -8.08
C HIS A 145 -0.64 -5.86 -7.76
N PHE A 146 -0.94 -5.06 -6.72
CA PHE A 146 -0.11 -3.93 -6.26
C PHE A 146 1.35 -4.31 -6.02
N ILE A 147 2.26 -3.35 -6.18
CA ILE A 147 3.70 -3.54 -5.94
C ILE A 147 4.20 -2.51 -4.96
N ARG A 148 4.90 -2.98 -3.92
CA ARG A 148 5.71 -2.16 -3.03
C ARG A 148 7.17 -2.61 -3.14
N ASN A 149 8.06 -1.73 -3.59
CA ASN A 149 9.53 -1.94 -3.56
C ASN A 149 10.23 -0.91 -2.66
N HIS A 150 11.36 -1.32 -2.08
CA HIS A 150 12.27 -0.42 -1.32
C HIS A 150 13.60 -0.17 -2.04
N GLY A 151 13.91 -0.99 -3.05
CA GLY A 151 15.04 -0.83 -3.97
C GLY A 151 14.67 -1.20 -5.41
N GLY A 152 15.68 -1.45 -6.23
CA GLY A 152 15.47 -1.98 -7.58
C GLY A 152 14.85 -3.37 -7.59
N ILE A 153 14.29 -3.76 -8.75
CA ILE A 153 13.82 -5.11 -9.03
C ILE A 153 15.02 -5.89 -9.57
N PRO A 154 15.57 -6.90 -8.88
CA PRO A 154 16.64 -7.73 -9.43
C PRO A 154 16.13 -8.61 -10.57
N ASP A 155 17.02 -8.96 -11.49
CA ASP A 155 16.80 -9.96 -12.54
C ASP A 155 17.72 -11.15 -12.28
N ILE A 156 17.14 -12.27 -11.83
CA ILE A 156 17.89 -13.42 -11.34
C ILE A 156 17.49 -14.65 -12.15
N ASP A 157 18.47 -15.29 -12.79
CA ASP A 157 18.30 -16.59 -13.42
C ASP A 157 17.97 -17.66 -12.36
N GLU A 158 16.92 -18.43 -12.61
CA GLU A 158 16.45 -19.48 -11.69
C GLU A 158 17.52 -20.57 -11.50
N ASP A 159 18.23 -20.94 -12.57
CA ASP A 159 19.26 -21.98 -12.52
C ASP A 159 20.51 -21.54 -11.74
N ALA A 160 20.74 -20.23 -11.66
CA ALA A 160 21.84 -19.63 -10.88
C ALA A 160 21.42 -19.23 -9.46
N PHE A 161 20.15 -19.38 -9.09
CA PHE A 161 19.65 -18.98 -7.80
C PHE A 161 20.03 -19.99 -6.70
N GLU A 162 20.49 -19.47 -5.56
CA GLU A 162 20.80 -20.22 -4.36
C GLU A 162 20.25 -19.52 -3.13
N LEU A 163 19.50 -20.26 -2.30
CA LEU A 163 19.04 -19.85 -0.98
C LEU A 163 20.03 -20.33 0.08
N GLU A 164 20.59 -19.40 0.86
CA GLU A 164 21.42 -19.71 2.02
C GLU A 164 20.58 -19.71 3.31
N ILE A 165 20.70 -20.75 4.14
CA ILE A 165 20.05 -20.81 5.45
C ILE A 165 21.11 -21.07 6.52
N GLY A 166 21.22 -20.17 7.50
CA GLY A 166 22.24 -20.23 8.54
C GLY A 166 21.80 -19.64 9.89
N GLY A 167 22.78 -19.27 10.71
CA GLY A 167 22.55 -18.79 12.08
C GLY A 167 22.28 -19.94 13.05
N LEU A 168 21.29 -19.76 13.92
CA LEU A 168 20.85 -20.73 14.94
C LEU A 168 20.05 -21.91 14.35
N VAL A 169 20.65 -22.61 13.40
CA VAL A 169 20.15 -23.87 12.82
C VAL A 169 21.09 -25.02 13.16
N ASN A 170 20.58 -26.25 13.18
CA ASN A 170 21.44 -27.43 13.44
C ASN A 170 22.49 -27.62 12.34
N ASN A 171 22.09 -27.44 11.07
CA ASN A 171 22.98 -27.54 9.92
C ASN A 171 22.72 -26.37 8.97
N PRO A 172 23.68 -25.44 8.78
CA PRO A 172 23.61 -24.46 7.71
C PRO A 172 23.61 -25.13 6.34
N VAL A 173 22.80 -24.62 5.41
CA VAL A 173 22.65 -25.22 4.07
C VAL A 173 22.59 -24.16 2.97
N LYS A 174 22.86 -24.61 1.75
CA LYS A 174 22.64 -23.91 0.50
C LYS A 174 21.70 -24.75 -0.36
N LEU A 175 20.62 -24.16 -0.87
CA LEU A 175 19.58 -24.86 -1.63
C LEU A 175 19.36 -24.18 -2.97
N THR A 176 19.37 -24.93 -4.06
CA THR A 176 19.02 -24.44 -5.39
C THR A 176 17.50 -24.41 -5.57
N MET A 177 17.01 -23.73 -6.63
CA MET A 177 15.59 -23.82 -7.00
C MET A 177 15.17 -25.25 -7.34
N LYS A 178 16.05 -26.04 -7.95
CA LYS A 178 15.82 -27.47 -8.22
C LYS A 178 15.61 -28.27 -6.93
N ASP A 179 16.38 -27.97 -5.89
CA ASP A 179 16.20 -28.62 -4.58
C ASP A 179 14.86 -28.25 -3.95
N LEU A 180 14.49 -26.96 -3.97
CA LEU A 180 13.24 -26.46 -3.38
C LEU A 180 12.00 -26.97 -4.12
N LYS A 181 12.08 -27.10 -5.46
CA LYS A 181 11.01 -27.59 -6.33
C LYS A 181 10.94 -29.11 -6.42
N ASP A 182 11.85 -29.87 -5.80
CA ASP A 182 11.81 -31.33 -5.78
C ASP A 182 10.80 -31.84 -4.71
N PRO A 183 9.64 -32.40 -5.12
CA PRO A 183 8.60 -32.85 -4.18
C PRO A 183 9.06 -34.04 -3.33
N SER A 184 10.09 -34.79 -3.75
CA SER A 184 10.66 -35.88 -2.95
C SER A 184 11.46 -35.34 -1.77
N LYS A 185 12.10 -34.18 -1.92
CA LYS A 185 12.79 -33.47 -0.85
C LYS A 185 11.80 -32.73 0.02
N PHE A 186 10.94 -31.90 -0.58
CA PHE A 186 10.02 -31.04 0.16
C PHE A 186 8.57 -31.09 -0.36
N PRO A 187 7.59 -31.43 0.50
CA PRO A 187 6.18 -31.34 0.14
C PRO A 187 5.79 -29.91 -0.23
N GLN A 188 5.14 -29.75 -1.38
CA GLN A 188 4.65 -28.48 -1.88
C GLN A 188 3.22 -28.22 -1.41
N THR A 189 2.83 -26.97 -1.28
CA THR A 189 1.46 -26.56 -0.95
C THR A 189 1.09 -25.28 -1.69
N GLU A 190 -0.22 -25.06 -1.77
CA GLU A 190 -0.81 -23.80 -2.19
C GLU A 190 -1.49 -23.11 -1.01
N VAL A 191 -1.42 -21.78 -0.97
CA VAL A 191 -2.14 -20.97 0.01
C VAL A 191 -2.74 -19.75 -0.68
N THR A 192 -4.04 -19.56 -0.53
CA THR A 192 -4.72 -18.32 -0.94
C THR A 192 -4.54 -17.26 0.15
N VAL A 193 -3.87 -16.15 -0.19
CA VAL A 193 -3.44 -15.13 0.76
C VAL A 193 -3.74 -13.74 0.22
N THR A 194 -4.31 -12.89 1.06
CA THR A 194 -4.32 -11.44 0.87
C THR A 194 -3.05 -10.85 1.47
N LEU A 195 -2.25 -10.18 0.64
CA LEU A 195 -1.18 -9.33 1.11
C LEU A 195 -1.70 -7.89 1.16
N GLN A 196 -1.55 -7.25 2.32
CA GLN A 196 -1.91 -5.85 2.52
C GLN A 196 -0.67 -5.07 2.94
N CYS A 197 -0.40 -3.96 2.27
CA CYS A 197 0.63 -3.02 2.70
C CYS A 197 0.22 -2.38 4.02
N SER A 198 1.15 -2.17 4.96
CA SER A 198 0.84 -1.36 6.15
C SER A 198 0.48 0.08 5.76
N GLY A 199 0.89 0.56 4.60
CA GLY A 199 0.52 1.88 4.09
C GLY A 199 -0.85 1.93 3.41
N THR A 200 -1.61 0.83 3.30
CA THR A 200 -2.95 0.85 2.67
C THR A 200 -3.82 1.94 3.29
N ARG A 201 -4.49 2.74 2.45
CA ARG A 201 -5.33 3.88 2.86
C ARG A 201 -4.55 4.98 3.62
N ARG A 202 -3.25 5.11 3.41
CA ARG A 202 -2.42 6.16 4.04
C ARG A 202 -2.89 7.56 3.69
N ILE A 203 -3.40 7.77 2.48
CA ILE A 203 -3.85 9.10 2.02
C ILE A 203 -4.93 9.69 2.94
N GLU A 204 -5.73 8.85 3.60
CA GLU A 204 -6.73 9.30 4.58
C GLU A 204 -6.09 9.88 5.85
N GLN A 205 -5.01 9.26 6.35
CA GLN A 205 -4.26 9.79 7.47
C GLN A 205 -3.58 11.10 7.08
N ILE A 206 -2.91 11.14 5.92
CA ILE A 206 -2.25 12.35 5.40
C ILE A 206 -3.22 13.52 5.31
N ASN A 207 -4.39 13.32 4.68
CA ASN A 207 -5.36 14.37 4.43
C ASN A 207 -5.92 15.02 5.70
N GLN A 208 -5.94 14.30 6.82
CA GLN A 208 -6.40 14.85 8.10
C GLN A 208 -5.25 15.31 9.00
N TYR A 209 -4.19 14.50 9.06
CA TYR A 209 -3.08 14.65 9.99
C TYR A 209 -1.78 14.14 9.33
N PRO A 210 -1.06 15.02 8.61
CA PRO A 210 0.28 14.71 8.10
C PRO A 210 1.20 14.15 9.19
N GLY A 211 2.08 13.24 8.81
CA GLY A 211 2.94 12.49 9.72
C GLY A 211 4.38 12.44 9.24
N ASP A 212 5.04 11.32 9.51
CA ASP A 212 6.45 11.14 9.19
C ASP A 212 6.67 11.03 7.68
N GLY A 213 7.41 12.00 7.14
CA GLY A 213 8.10 11.84 5.87
C GLY A 213 9.36 11.00 6.10
N ASP A 214 9.58 9.99 5.27
CA ASP A 214 10.79 9.18 5.31
C ASP A 214 11.65 9.47 4.08
N GLU A 215 12.95 9.21 4.17
CA GLU A 215 13.87 9.24 3.03
C GLU A 215 13.29 8.41 1.89
N LEU A 216 12.89 7.17 2.18
CA LEU A 216 12.12 6.40 1.22
C LEU A 216 10.70 6.93 1.24
N ILE A 217 10.33 7.64 0.18
CA ILE A 217 9.00 8.27 0.05
C ILE A 217 7.90 7.29 0.45
N ASN A 218 7.14 7.67 1.47
CA ASN A 218 5.95 6.97 1.93
C ASN A 218 4.83 7.17 0.90
N ALA A 219 4.75 6.31 -0.12
CA ALA A 219 3.76 6.44 -1.19
C ALA A 219 2.33 6.73 -0.64
N PRO A 220 1.59 7.69 -1.24
CA PRO A 220 0.27 8.12 -0.79
C PRO A 220 -0.83 7.12 -1.21
N TRP A 221 -0.74 5.89 -0.70
CA TRP A 221 -1.65 4.80 -1.04
C TRP A 221 -3.11 5.14 -0.77
N GLY A 222 -3.97 4.85 -1.74
CA GLY A 222 -5.41 4.75 -1.57
C GLY A 222 -5.82 3.37 -1.09
N GLU A 223 -6.97 2.89 -1.57
CA GLU A 223 -7.57 1.63 -1.15
C GLU A 223 -6.93 0.40 -1.84
N GLY A 224 -6.04 0.61 -2.81
CA GLY A 224 -5.53 -0.42 -3.73
C GLY A 224 -4.20 -1.07 -3.36
N ALA A 225 -3.61 -0.74 -2.21
CA ALA A 225 -2.37 -1.33 -1.71
C ALA A 225 -2.57 -2.73 -1.06
N ILE A 226 -3.49 -3.49 -1.62
CA ILE A 226 -3.95 -4.80 -1.16
C ILE A 226 -4.26 -5.68 -2.37
N GLY A 227 -4.05 -6.99 -2.25
CA GLY A 227 -4.38 -7.94 -3.30
C GLY A 227 -4.36 -9.38 -2.79
N THR A 228 -5.16 -10.24 -3.42
CA THR A 228 -5.30 -11.65 -3.04
C THR A 228 -4.79 -12.54 -4.15
N ALA A 229 -3.92 -13.49 -3.81
CA ALA A 229 -3.36 -14.44 -4.77
C ALA A 229 -3.23 -15.84 -4.18
N VAL A 230 -3.15 -16.84 -5.05
CA VAL A 230 -2.81 -18.22 -4.69
C VAL A 230 -1.30 -18.38 -4.87
N TYR A 231 -0.56 -18.60 -3.78
CA TYR A 231 0.87 -18.83 -3.84
C TYR A 231 1.18 -20.32 -3.73
N ARG A 232 2.03 -20.83 -4.63
CA ARG A 232 2.54 -22.21 -4.57
C ARG A 232 4.02 -22.24 -4.22
N GLY A 233 4.39 -23.15 -3.33
CA GLY A 233 5.73 -23.24 -2.81
C GLY A 233 5.91 -24.34 -1.76
N VAL A 234 6.92 -24.17 -0.92
CA VAL A 234 7.22 -25.08 0.20
C VAL A 234 7.05 -24.37 1.55
N PRO A 235 6.41 -25.00 2.56
CA PRO A 235 6.38 -24.44 3.90
C PRO A 235 7.80 -24.32 4.49
N LEU A 236 8.18 -23.12 4.93
CA LEU A 236 9.51 -22.84 5.48
C LEU A 236 9.84 -23.75 6.67
N LYS A 237 8.84 -24.08 7.50
CA LYS A 237 8.96 -25.05 8.60
C LYS A 237 9.50 -26.40 8.13
N LYS A 238 9.05 -26.89 6.96
CA LYS A 238 9.48 -28.18 6.40
C LYS A 238 10.90 -28.09 5.88
N VAL A 239 11.27 -26.99 5.22
CA VAL A 239 12.63 -26.75 4.76
C VAL A 239 13.61 -26.75 5.93
N LEU A 240 13.33 -25.99 6.98
CA LEU A 240 14.17 -25.95 8.19
C LEU A 240 14.29 -27.33 8.84
N LYS A 241 13.18 -28.07 8.95
CA LYS A 241 13.20 -29.42 9.53
C LYS A 241 14.03 -30.41 8.70
N LYS A 242 13.82 -30.44 7.37
CA LYS A 242 14.39 -31.46 6.48
C LYS A 242 15.80 -31.14 6.01
N ALA A 243 16.09 -29.89 5.67
CA ALA A 243 17.39 -29.47 5.17
C ALA A 243 18.35 -29.13 6.30
N CYS A 244 17.89 -28.36 7.30
CA CYS A 244 18.75 -27.90 8.38
C CYS A 244 18.76 -28.84 9.60
N GLY A 245 17.86 -29.82 9.69
CA GLY A 245 17.66 -30.62 10.89
C GLY A 245 16.95 -29.87 12.03
N GLY A 246 16.30 -28.73 11.74
CA GLY A 246 15.64 -27.86 12.71
C GLY A 246 16.47 -26.63 13.12
N VAL A 247 15.86 -25.80 13.96
CA VAL A 247 16.50 -24.61 14.58
C VAL A 247 17.02 -24.97 15.97
N LEU A 248 18.03 -24.24 16.46
CA LEU A 248 18.52 -24.38 17.83
C LEU A 248 17.50 -23.80 18.84
N PRO A 249 17.49 -24.25 20.11
CA PRO A 249 16.55 -23.80 21.13
C PRO A 249 16.53 -22.28 21.37
N GLU A 250 17.67 -21.61 21.16
CA GLU A 250 17.85 -20.17 21.32
C GLU A 250 17.16 -19.36 20.20
N CYS A 251 16.84 -19.98 19.07
CA CYS A 251 16.21 -19.30 17.93
C CYS A 251 14.80 -18.81 18.28
N GLN A 252 14.61 -17.49 18.29
CA GLN A 252 13.30 -16.85 18.47
C GLN A 252 12.78 -16.19 17.19
N HIS A 253 13.65 -15.87 16.23
CA HIS A 253 13.31 -15.17 15.00
C HIS A 253 14.00 -15.78 13.78
N LEU A 254 13.37 -15.64 12.62
CA LEU A 254 13.99 -15.89 11.32
C LEU A 254 14.05 -14.57 10.57
N GLU A 255 15.26 -14.11 10.26
CA GLU A 255 15.52 -12.98 9.38
C GLU A 255 15.57 -13.45 7.93
N PHE A 256 15.01 -12.64 7.04
CA PHE A 256 14.94 -12.84 5.61
C PHE A 256 15.58 -11.65 4.93
N ILE A 257 16.56 -11.94 4.07
CA ILE A 257 17.32 -10.92 3.36
C ILE A 257 17.01 -11.04 1.87
N GLY A 258 16.48 -9.96 1.31
CA GLY A 258 16.16 -9.78 -0.10
C GLY A 258 17.36 -9.29 -0.89
N ALA A 259 17.37 -9.57 -2.19
CA ALA A 259 18.47 -9.18 -3.08
C ALA A 259 18.50 -7.67 -3.41
N ASP A 260 17.42 -6.92 -3.12
CA ASP A 260 17.34 -5.49 -3.41
C ASP A 260 18.21 -4.65 -2.48
N THR A 261 18.81 -3.60 -3.05
CA THR A 261 19.61 -2.60 -2.31
C THR A 261 18.69 -1.61 -1.61
N TYR A 262 18.95 -1.37 -0.33
CA TYR A 262 18.21 -0.47 0.53
C TYR A 262 19.11 0.64 1.09
N PHE A 263 18.54 1.82 1.30
CA PHE A 263 19.25 2.96 1.87
C PHE A 263 18.55 3.47 3.12
N LYS A 264 19.33 3.87 4.13
CA LYS A 264 18.82 4.60 5.30
C LYS A 264 19.90 5.51 5.86
N LYS A 265 19.61 6.80 6.01
CA LYS A 265 20.51 7.79 6.62
C LYS A 265 21.92 7.73 6.02
N ASN A 266 21.99 7.77 4.69
CA ASN A 266 23.24 7.67 3.92
C ASN A 266 24.04 6.38 4.17
N ASN A 267 23.39 5.30 4.62
CA ASN A 267 23.98 3.96 4.71
C ASN A 267 23.27 3.01 3.76
N VAL A 268 23.99 2.00 3.29
CA VAL A 268 23.50 1.00 2.33
C VAL A 268 23.30 -0.38 2.98
N PHE A 269 22.28 -1.10 2.57
CA PHE A 269 21.89 -2.41 3.10
C PHE A 269 21.34 -3.30 1.97
N ASN A 270 21.20 -4.59 2.22
CA ASN A 270 20.17 -5.39 1.56
C ASN A 270 18.86 -5.30 2.36
N TYR A 271 17.71 -5.40 1.70
CA TYR A 271 16.42 -5.42 2.40
C TYR A 271 16.37 -6.57 3.41
N ALA A 272 16.08 -6.28 4.68
CA ALA A 272 16.04 -7.29 5.73
C ALA A 272 14.85 -7.08 6.67
N VAL A 273 14.12 -8.16 6.93
CA VAL A 273 12.99 -8.23 7.87
C VAL A 273 13.02 -9.54 8.62
N SER A 274 12.35 -9.64 9.77
CA SER A 274 12.21 -10.94 10.44
C SER A 274 10.79 -11.25 10.87
N VAL A 275 10.51 -12.55 11.00
CA VAL A 275 9.29 -13.04 11.64
C VAL A 275 9.66 -13.89 12.86
N PRO A 276 8.84 -13.88 13.93
CA PRO A 276 9.04 -14.77 15.05
C PRO A 276 8.98 -16.25 14.62
N TRP A 277 9.88 -17.07 15.14
CA TRP A 277 9.88 -18.52 14.93
C TRP A 277 8.54 -19.16 15.30
N ARG A 278 7.86 -18.61 16.32
CA ARG A 278 6.51 -19.05 16.70
C ARG A 278 5.49 -18.96 15.55
N LYS A 279 5.59 -17.99 14.63
CA LYS A 279 4.70 -17.90 13.47
C LYS A 279 5.05 -18.94 12.43
N VAL A 280 6.34 -19.17 12.16
CA VAL A 280 6.78 -20.16 11.17
C VAL A 280 6.48 -21.59 11.63
N ARG A 281 6.64 -21.89 12.92
CA ARG A 281 6.35 -23.23 13.46
C ARG A 281 4.85 -23.56 13.49
N GLN A 282 3.99 -22.54 13.51
CA GLN A 282 2.54 -22.68 13.53
C GLN A 282 1.97 -22.89 12.12
N ASN A 283 1.14 -23.92 11.95
CA ASN A 283 0.21 -24.14 10.83
C ASN A 283 0.76 -24.13 9.39
N GLU A 284 2.09 -24.16 9.18
CA GLU A 284 2.71 -24.25 7.85
C GLU A 284 2.36 -23.07 6.91
N GLU A 285 1.92 -21.94 7.48
CA GLU A 285 1.38 -20.78 6.77
C GLU A 285 2.45 -19.72 6.40
N VAL A 286 3.71 -20.13 6.41
CA VAL A 286 4.85 -19.32 5.97
C VAL A 286 5.55 -20.09 4.85
N LEU A 287 5.46 -19.54 3.64
CA LEU A 287 5.83 -20.22 2.41
C LEU A 287 7.07 -19.58 1.78
N LEU A 288 7.97 -20.42 1.28
CA LEU A 288 8.89 -20.03 0.22
C LEU A 288 8.21 -20.35 -1.11
N ALA A 289 7.74 -19.32 -1.80
CA ALA A 289 6.91 -19.41 -3.00
C ALA A 289 7.69 -19.01 -4.25
N TRP A 290 7.43 -19.71 -5.35
CA TRP A 290 7.99 -19.46 -6.69
C TRP A 290 6.90 -19.30 -7.77
N GLU A 291 5.65 -19.54 -7.41
CA GLU A 291 4.48 -19.43 -8.27
C GLU A 291 3.40 -18.59 -7.58
N MET A 292 2.68 -17.82 -8.39
CA MET A 292 1.58 -16.94 -8.00
C MET A 292 0.47 -17.03 -9.03
N ASN A 293 -0.73 -17.41 -8.60
CA ASN A 293 -1.91 -17.64 -9.43
C ASN A 293 -1.68 -18.67 -10.56
N GLY A 294 -0.94 -19.74 -10.27
CA GLY A 294 -0.65 -20.81 -11.23
C GLY A 294 0.45 -20.51 -12.24
N GLU A 295 1.01 -19.30 -12.22
CA GLU A 295 2.10 -18.86 -13.09
C GLU A 295 3.39 -18.65 -12.28
N PRO A 296 4.58 -18.72 -12.90
CA PRO A 296 5.81 -18.26 -12.27
C PRO A 296 5.66 -16.84 -11.71
N LEU A 297 6.32 -16.54 -10.59
CA LEU A 297 6.32 -15.19 -10.04
C LEU A 297 6.75 -14.17 -11.11
N PRO A 298 6.05 -13.04 -11.26
CA PRO A 298 6.60 -11.88 -11.94
C PRO A 298 7.88 -11.37 -11.25
N LYS A 299 8.81 -10.76 -12.00
CA LYS A 299 10.05 -10.23 -11.41
C LYS A 299 9.74 -9.20 -10.33
N SER A 300 8.76 -8.33 -10.56
CA SER A 300 8.31 -7.32 -9.58
C SER A 300 7.77 -7.91 -8.26
N HIS A 301 7.37 -9.19 -8.29
CA HIS A 301 6.75 -9.92 -7.19
C HIS A 301 7.69 -10.90 -6.48
N GLY A 302 8.97 -10.92 -6.85
CA GLY A 302 10.00 -11.67 -6.13
C GLY A 302 10.50 -12.92 -6.84
N TYR A 303 10.37 -13.03 -8.17
CA TYR A 303 10.99 -14.12 -8.92
C TYR A 303 12.50 -14.23 -8.66
N PRO A 304 13.09 -15.43 -8.51
CA PRO A 304 12.43 -16.75 -8.59
C PRO A 304 11.84 -17.23 -7.25
N LEU A 305 12.16 -16.57 -6.13
CA LEU A 305 11.74 -16.98 -4.81
C LEU A 305 11.39 -15.80 -3.90
N ARG A 306 10.19 -15.87 -3.30
CA ARG A 306 9.77 -14.95 -2.24
C ARG A 306 9.33 -15.70 -1.00
N LEU A 307 9.32 -15.00 0.12
CA LEU A 307 8.57 -15.37 1.30
C LEU A 307 7.12 -14.88 1.18
N VAL A 308 6.18 -15.69 1.67
CA VAL A 308 4.77 -15.34 1.87
C VAL A 308 4.42 -15.64 3.33
N VAL A 309 4.04 -14.62 4.09
CA VAL A 309 3.67 -14.72 5.51
C VAL A 309 2.21 -14.36 5.68
N THR A 310 1.36 -15.36 5.85
CA THR A 310 -0.08 -15.18 6.01
C THR A 310 -0.45 -14.31 7.21
N GLY A 311 -1.46 -13.45 7.02
CA GLY A 311 -2.03 -12.60 8.08
C GLY A 311 -1.10 -11.51 8.61
N TYR A 312 0.13 -11.40 8.09
CA TYR A 312 1.10 -10.38 8.45
C TYR A 312 1.10 -9.25 7.42
N ILE A 313 1.64 -8.10 7.79
CA ILE A 313 1.84 -6.98 6.87
C ILE A 313 2.71 -7.42 5.68
N GLY A 314 2.44 -6.86 4.51
CA GLY A 314 3.16 -7.22 3.28
C GLY A 314 4.68 -7.09 3.37
N ALA A 315 5.19 -6.15 4.19
CA ALA A 315 6.63 -5.96 4.40
C ALA A 315 7.34 -7.21 4.98
N ARG A 316 6.64 -8.07 5.73
CA ARG A 316 7.25 -9.30 6.27
C ARG A 316 7.33 -10.43 5.22
N SER A 317 6.65 -10.29 4.09
CA SER A 317 6.71 -11.22 2.96
C SER A 317 7.83 -10.82 2.00
N CYS A 318 9.09 -10.97 2.46
CA CYS A 318 10.31 -10.59 1.75
C CYS A 318 10.36 -11.15 0.31
N LYS A 319 10.71 -10.31 -0.66
CA LYS A 319 10.87 -10.68 -2.07
C LYS A 319 12.34 -10.93 -2.39
N TRP A 320 12.60 -11.73 -3.42
CA TRP A 320 13.96 -12.08 -3.85
C TRP A 320 14.82 -12.59 -2.69
N VAL A 321 14.21 -13.43 -1.84
CA VAL A 321 14.82 -13.87 -0.57
C VAL A 321 15.95 -14.84 -0.86
N TYR A 322 17.19 -14.40 -0.67
CA TYR A 322 18.37 -15.22 -0.98
C TYR A 322 19.08 -15.76 0.26
N ARG A 323 18.78 -15.22 1.44
CA ARG A 323 19.36 -15.67 2.70
C ARG A 323 18.36 -15.61 3.85
N ILE A 324 18.41 -16.64 4.70
CA ILE A 324 17.62 -16.76 5.92
C ILE A 324 18.57 -17.01 7.10
N ASN A 325 18.50 -16.16 8.12
CA ASN A 325 19.27 -16.32 9.35
C ASN A 325 18.33 -16.64 10.51
N ALA A 326 18.58 -17.75 11.21
CA ALA A 326 17.94 -18.02 12.49
C ALA A 326 18.64 -17.21 13.60
N LEU A 327 17.88 -16.39 14.31
CA LEU A 327 18.38 -15.40 15.27
C LEU A 327 17.71 -15.54 16.64
N ALA A 328 18.43 -15.14 17.69
CA ALA A 328 17.89 -15.05 19.05
C ALA A 328 16.96 -13.83 19.23
N GLU A 329 17.14 -12.80 18.42
CA GLU A 329 16.43 -11.53 18.48
C GLU A 329 15.89 -11.13 17.09
N PRO A 330 14.93 -10.19 17.01
CA PRO A 330 14.49 -9.64 15.73
C PRO A 330 15.64 -9.11 14.86
N SER A 331 15.42 -9.05 13.54
CA SER A 331 16.38 -8.45 12.60
C SER A 331 16.69 -7.01 12.98
N MET A 332 17.97 -6.63 12.92
CA MET A 332 18.40 -5.24 13.12
C MET A 332 18.41 -4.43 11.82
N GLY A 333 18.08 -5.04 10.67
CA GLY A 333 17.86 -4.34 9.42
C GLY A 333 16.90 -3.14 9.57
N PRO A 334 17.16 -1.98 8.94
CA PRO A 334 16.41 -0.75 9.23
C PRO A 334 14.89 -0.89 9.05
N VAL A 335 14.47 -1.66 8.05
CA VAL A 335 13.04 -1.92 7.76
C VAL A 335 12.32 -2.66 8.90
N GLN A 336 13.06 -3.42 9.72
CA GLN A 336 12.53 -4.13 10.89
C GLN A 336 12.65 -3.30 12.17
N SER A 337 13.79 -2.64 12.38
CA SER A 337 14.18 -2.02 13.65
C SER A 337 13.86 -0.53 13.76
N GLN A 338 13.69 0.16 12.63
CA GLN A 338 13.51 1.63 12.56
C GLN A 338 12.24 2.04 11.81
N GLU A 339 11.66 1.15 11.02
CA GLU A 339 10.48 1.38 10.19
C GLU A 339 9.40 0.33 10.44
N TYR A 340 8.20 0.55 9.86
CA TYR A 340 7.04 -0.30 10.10
C TYR A 340 6.78 -0.49 11.61
N LEU A 341 6.96 0.61 12.35
CA LEU A 341 6.69 0.73 13.77
C LEU A 341 5.35 1.45 13.95
N TYR A 342 4.50 0.94 14.83
CA TYR A 342 3.25 1.60 15.20
C TYR A 342 3.47 2.41 16.47
N TYR A 343 3.15 3.69 16.40
CA TYR A 343 3.27 4.64 17.50
C TYR A 343 1.91 4.96 18.11
N THR A 344 1.91 5.46 19.34
CA THR A 344 0.70 6.06 19.91
C THR A 344 0.39 7.39 19.20
N ALA A 345 -0.88 7.81 19.25
CA ALA A 345 -1.34 9.03 18.57
C ALA A 345 -0.81 10.36 19.17
N GLN A 346 0.02 10.31 20.21
CA GLN A 346 0.57 11.46 20.94
C GLN A 346 2.06 11.71 20.64
N ILE A 347 2.64 10.94 19.72
CA ILE A 347 4.03 11.07 19.28
C ILE A 347 4.08 11.84 17.96
N GLY A 348 5.11 12.66 17.80
CA GLY A 348 5.42 13.41 16.59
C GLY A 348 6.92 13.57 16.39
N LYS A 349 7.32 14.33 15.36
CA LYS A 349 8.72 14.48 14.93
C LYS A 349 9.70 14.79 16.07
N GLN A 350 9.31 15.65 17.03
CA GLN A 350 10.19 16.18 18.07
C GLN A 350 10.44 15.20 19.21
N ASN A 351 9.57 14.20 19.41
CA ASN A 351 9.65 13.26 20.54
C ASN A 351 9.66 11.78 20.12
N ALA A 352 9.51 11.47 18.83
CA ALA A 352 9.58 10.11 18.32
C ALA A 352 10.97 9.49 18.52
N LYS A 353 11.00 8.30 19.14
CA LYS A 353 12.17 7.42 19.16
C LYS A 353 11.72 6.04 18.68
N TYR A 354 12.59 5.31 17.99
CA TYR A 354 12.28 3.95 17.51
C TYR A 354 11.78 3.03 18.64
N SER A 355 12.33 3.16 19.84
CA SER A 355 11.91 2.38 21.01
C SER A 355 10.52 2.71 21.54
N ASN A 356 9.88 3.79 21.08
CA ASN A 356 8.49 4.10 21.44
C ASN A 356 7.46 3.33 20.60
N GLY A 357 7.85 2.85 19.43
CA GLY A 357 6.97 2.09 18.55
C GLY A 357 7.16 0.58 18.73
N PHE A 358 6.12 -0.19 18.38
CA PHE A 358 6.26 -1.64 18.26
C PHE A 358 6.26 -2.08 16.80
N SER A 359 7.02 -3.12 16.49
CA SER A 359 7.10 -3.66 15.13
C SER A 359 5.77 -4.25 14.70
N ILE A 360 5.20 -3.71 13.62
CA ILE A 360 3.94 -4.19 13.08
C ILE A 360 4.18 -5.59 12.47
N GLN A 361 3.32 -6.53 12.88
CA GLN A 361 3.36 -7.92 12.44
C GLN A 361 2.03 -8.28 11.79
N GLN A 362 1.01 -8.62 12.57
CA GLN A 362 -0.32 -8.96 12.06
C GLN A 362 -1.05 -7.71 11.54
N MET A 363 -1.76 -7.85 10.42
CA MET A 363 -2.70 -6.82 9.97
C MET A 363 -3.95 -6.85 10.86
N PRO A 364 -4.42 -5.71 11.40
CA PRO A 364 -5.73 -5.66 12.04
C PRO A 364 -6.85 -5.72 11.00
N VAL A 365 -8.08 -5.85 11.48
CA VAL A 365 -9.28 -5.72 10.65
C VAL A 365 -9.33 -4.34 9.96
N SER A 366 -9.67 -4.34 8.68
CA SER A 366 -9.85 -3.14 7.87
C SER A 366 -10.79 -3.40 6.70
N SER A 367 -11.45 -2.35 6.22
CA SER A 367 -12.28 -2.41 5.01
C SER A 367 -12.21 -1.13 4.20
N ALA A 368 -12.68 -1.19 2.96
CA ALA A 368 -12.81 0.00 2.13
C ALA A 368 -14.02 -0.10 1.20
N ILE A 369 -14.80 0.98 1.13
CA ILE A 369 -15.71 1.27 0.01
C ILE A 369 -14.86 1.57 -1.24
N ILE A 370 -15.13 0.90 -2.35
CA ILE A 370 -14.46 1.10 -3.63
C ILE A 370 -15.38 1.81 -4.63
N THR A 371 -16.68 1.51 -4.59
CA THR A 371 -17.70 2.21 -5.37
C THR A 371 -18.95 2.44 -4.52
N PRO A 372 -19.58 3.62 -4.58
CA PRO A 372 -19.23 4.80 -5.39
C PRO A 372 -17.95 5.51 -4.88
N GLN A 373 -17.47 6.53 -5.62
CA GLN A 373 -16.27 7.28 -5.24
C GLN A 373 -16.60 8.53 -4.40
N ASP A 374 -15.61 9.00 -3.62
CA ASP A 374 -15.76 10.23 -2.84
C ASP A 374 -16.18 11.41 -3.73
N LYS A 375 -17.19 12.14 -3.26
CA LYS A 375 -17.85 13.30 -3.89
C LYS A 375 -18.66 13.00 -5.15
N GLU A 376 -18.99 11.74 -5.41
CA GLU A 376 -19.87 11.36 -6.52
C GLU A 376 -21.33 11.79 -6.25
N VAL A 377 -22.03 12.17 -7.32
CA VAL A 377 -23.46 12.54 -7.28
C VAL A 377 -24.27 11.34 -7.72
N ILE A 378 -25.16 10.86 -6.84
CA ILE A 378 -25.92 9.63 -7.06
C ILE A 378 -27.40 9.96 -7.14
N VAL A 379 -27.99 9.67 -8.30
CA VAL A 379 -29.44 9.72 -8.51
C VAL A 379 -30.00 8.33 -8.28
N HIS A 380 -30.90 8.18 -7.31
CA HIS A 380 -31.36 6.86 -6.89
C HIS A 380 -32.86 6.83 -6.54
N ASP A 381 -33.41 5.63 -6.39
CA ASP A 381 -34.81 5.39 -6.08
C ASP A 381 -34.97 4.84 -4.65
N GLY A 382 -34.40 5.54 -3.65
CA GLY A 382 -34.50 5.19 -2.22
C GLY A 382 -33.40 4.27 -1.65
N SER A 383 -32.47 3.78 -2.47
CA SER A 383 -31.30 3.02 -1.99
C SER A 383 -30.06 3.32 -2.83
N ILE A 384 -28.87 3.21 -2.24
CA ILE A 384 -27.58 3.37 -2.93
C ILE A 384 -26.79 2.07 -2.81
N THR A 385 -26.28 1.56 -3.92
CA THR A 385 -25.41 0.38 -3.96
C THR A 385 -23.98 0.76 -3.61
N LEU A 386 -23.40 0.11 -2.61
CA LEU A 386 -21.98 0.21 -2.28
C LEU A 386 -21.29 -1.14 -2.47
N ARG A 387 -20.01 -1.11 -2.87
CA ARG A 387 -19.16 -2.29 -3.02
C ARG A 387 -17.78 -2.01 -2.47
N GLY A 388 -17.12 -3.06 -1.99
CA GLY A 388 -15.78 -2.90 -1.44
C GLY A 388 -15.12 -4.20 -1.03
N TRP A 389 -14.04 -4.07 -0.28
CA TRP A 389 -13.31 -5.18 0.33
C TRP A 389 -13.27 -5.05 1.85
N ALA A 390 -13.10 -6.19 2.52
CA ALA A 390 -12.91 -6.33 3.95
C ALA A 390 -11.84 -7.39 4.21
N TYR A 391 -10.95 -7.18 5.16
CA TYR A 391 -9.87 -8.11 5.49
C TYR A 391 -9.48 -8.02 6.97
N SER A 392 -9.13 -9.15 7.57
CA SER A 392 -8.46 -9.22 8.87
C SER A 392 -7.27 -10.16 8.76
N GLY A 393 -6.15 -9.78 9.37
CA GLY A 393 -4.95 -10.60 9.44
C GLY A 393 -4.95 -11.51 10.66
N GLY A 394 -3.75 -12.00 11.02
CA GLY A 394 -3.55 -12.78 12.24
C GLY A 394 -4.24 -14.16 12.29
N GLY A 395 -4.79 -14.64 11.17
CA GLY A 395 -5.57 -15.88 11.11
C GLY A 395 -7.06 -15.71 11.45
N ASN A 396 -7.53 -14.46 11.50
CA ASN A 396 -8.96 -14.16 11.61
C ASN A 396 -9.58 -14.05 10.22
N TRP A 397 -10.84 -14.47 10.07
CA TRP A 397 -11.61 -14.22 8.85
C TRP A 397 -12.63 -13.11 9.07
N VAL A 398 -13.09 -12.51 7.97
CA VAL A 398 -14.17 -11.52 7.99
C VAL A 398 -15.50 -12.20 8.30
N GLU A 399 -16.10 -11.84 9.44
CA GLU A 399 -17.37 -12.40 9.89
C GLU A 399 -18.55 -11.56 9.43
N ARG A 400 -18.48 -10.23 9.61
CA ARG A 400 -19.56 -9.30 9.28
C ARG A 400 -19.00 -7.99 8.75
N VAL A 401 -19.64 -7.44 7.72
CA VAL A 401 -19.37 -6.08 7.21
C VAL A 401 -20.63 -5.25 7.42
N GLU A 402 -20.48 -4.01 7.83
CA GLU A 402 -21.58 -3.08 8.07
C GLU A 402 -21.31 -1.74 7.38
N VAL A 403 -22.33 -1.17 6.76
CA VAL A 403 -22.27 0.14 6.10
C VAL A 403 -23.28 1.09 6.73
N SER A 404 -22.86 2.32 6.95
CA SER A 404 -23.68 3.40 7.48
C SER A 404 -23.82 4.52 6.45
N PRO A 405 -25.05 5.03 6.18
CA PRO A 405 -25.28 6.16 5.29
C PRO A 405 -25.31 7.53 6.00
N ASP A 406 -25.08 7.56 7.32
CA ASP A 406 -25.23 8.76 8.18
C ASP A 406 -23.98 9.06 9.04
N GLY A 407 -22.80 8.63 8.56
CA GLY A 407 -21.53 8.89 9.22
C GLY A 407 -21.22 7.97 10.41
N GLY A 408 -22.03 6.95 10.66
CA GLY A 408 -21.77 5.90 11.65
C GLY A 408 -22.77 5.83 12.81
N SER A 409 -23.96 6.44 12.67
CA SER A 409 -25.00 6.39 13.70
C SER A 409 -25.92 5.19 13.51
N VAL A 410 -26.35 4.94 12.27
CA VAL A 410 -27.14 3.75 11.88
C VAL A 410 -26.31 2.86 10.96
N TRP A 411 -26.34 1.55 11.21
CA TRP A 411 -25.54 0.55 10.50
C TRP A 411 -26.43 -0.52 9.87
N TYR A 412 -26.17 -0.85 8.61
CA TYR A 412 -26.79 -1.93 7.87
C TYR A 412 -25.77 -3.04 7.63
N ALA A 413 -26.08 -4.25 8.06
CA ALA A 413 -25.22 -5.40 7.82
C ALA A 413 -25.31 -5.86 6.36
N VAL A 414 -24.16 -6.18 5.77
CA VAL A 414 -24.10 -6.84 4.47
C VAL A 414 -24.63 -8.26 4.61
N ASP A 415 -25.53 -8.67 3.71
CA ASP A 415 -26.00 -10.04 3.63
C ASP A 415 -24.81 -10.99 3.38
N PRO A 416 -24.65 -12.08 4.15
CA PRO A 416 -23.61 -13.07 3.91
C PRO A 416 -23.50 -13.58 2.47
N ASP A 417 -24.62 -13.65 1.74
CA ASP A 417 -24.68 -14.10 0.34
C ASP A 417 -24.18 -13.04 -0.66
N GLU A 418 -24.13 -11.76 -0.25
CA GLU A 418 -23.54 -10.65 -1.02
C GLU A 418 -22.05 -10.44 -0.70
N MET A 419 -21.42 -11.41 -0.03
CA MET A 419 -19.99 -11.42 0.25
C MET A 419 -19.32 -12.68 -0.34
N THR A 420 -18.11 -12.55 -0.87
CA THR A 420 -17.34 -13.72 -1.36
C THR A 420 -17.10 -14.74 -0.26
N GLU A 421 -16.73 -15.97 -0.61
CA GLU A 421 -16.50 -17.07 0.34
C GLU A 421 -15.58 -16.69 1.52
N LYS A 422 -15.88 -17.20 2.72
CA LYS A 422 -15.03 -17.01 3.90
C LYS A 422 -13.69 -17.72 3.69
N HIS A 423 -12.61 -17.05 4.07
CA HIS A 423 -11.26 -17.60 4.00
C HIS A 423 -10.43 -17.09 5.18
N TYR A 424 -9.54 -17.93 5.73
CA TYR A 424 -8.73 -17.58 6.91
C TYR A 424 -7.70 -16.48 6.64
N HIS A 425 -7.12 -16.50 5.44
CA HIS A 425 -5.99 -15.64 5.08
C HIS A 425 -6.30 -14.73 3.89
N ALA A 426 -7.55 -14.67 3.46
CA ALA A 426 -7.95 -13.84 2.33
C ALA A 426 -9.13 -12.91 2.67
N TRP A 427 -9.21 -11.80 1.94
CA TRP A 427 -10.26 -10.81 2.03
C TRP A 427 -11.64 -11.39 1.70
N ARG A 428 -12.68 -10.62 2.00
CA ARG A 428 -13.99 -10.78 1.40
C ARG A 428 -14.32 -9.53 0.61
N LEU A 429 -14.74 -9.70 -0.64
CA LEU A 429 -15.42 -8.64 -1.38
C LEU A 429 -16.88 -8.62 -0.96
N TRP A 430 -17.48 -7.45 -0.91
CA TRP A 430 -18.85 -7.26 -0.42
C TRP A 430 -19.63 -6.29 -1.30
N LYS A 431 -20.95 -6.45 -1.34
CA LYS A 431 -21.91 -5.54 -1.98
C LYS A 431 -23.12 -5.35 -1.07
N ILE A 432 -23.68 -4.15 -1.03
CA ILE A 432 -24.91 -3.87 -0.27
C ILE A 432 -25.70 -2.74 -0.93
N ASP A 433 -27.03 -2.88 -0.95
CA ASP A 433 -27.95 -1.80 -1.27
C ASP A 433 -28.46 -1.17 0.03
N VAL A 434 -27.90 -0.02 0.40
CA VAL A 434 -28.24 0.66 1.65
C VAL A 434 -29.46 1.56 1.43
N PRO A 435 -30.50 1.49 2.28
CA PRO A 435 -31.62 2.44 2.24
C PRO A 435 -31.15 3.88 2.52
N VAL A 436 -31.53 4.81 1.65
CA VAL A 436 -31.16 6.22 1.75
C VAL A 436 -32.38 7.08 1.47
N GLU A 437 -32.90 7.71 2.52
CA GLU A 437 -34.05 8.61 2.42
C GLU A 437 -33.67 10.09 2.42
N ALA A 438 -32.49 10.42 2.96
CA ALA A 438 -31.94 11.77 3.03
C ALA A 438 -31.37 12.21 1.66
N GLU A 439 -31.39 13.51 1.41
CA GLU A 439 -30.90 14.14 0.17
C GLU A 439 -29.78 15.14 0.50
N GLY A 440 -28.96 15.47 -0.49
CA GLY A 440 -27.80 16.35 -0.34
C GLY A 440 -26.52 15.61 0.05
N TRP A 441 -25.56 16.32 0.65
CA TRP A 441 -24.29 15.72 1.06
C TRP A 441 -24.48 14.79 2.27
N LEU A 442 -24.20 13.51 2.06
CA LEU A 442 -24.22 12.47 3.09
C LEU A 442 -22.81 11.87 3.23
N GLU A 443 -22.48 11.41 4.44
CA GLU A 443 -21.24 10.68 4.69
C GLU A 443 -21.54 9.19 4.88
N PHE A 444 -20.94 8.36 4.04
CA PHE A 444 -21.02 6.91 4.14
C PHE A 444 -19.77 6.38 4.81
N CYS A 445 -19.91 5.39 5.69
CA CYS A 445 -18.77 4.70 6.26
C CYS A 445 -18.99 3.20 6.39
N VAL A 446 -17.90 2.44 6.31
CA VAL A 446 -17.90 0.96 6.41
C VAL A 446 -17.02 0.52 7.58
N ARG A 447 -17.46 -0.54 8.27
CA ARG A 447 -16.65 -1.26 9.26
C ARG A 447 -16.80 -2.76 9.11
N THR A 448 -15.76 -3.47 9.52
CA THR A 448 -15.74 -4.93 9.53
C THR A 448 -15.54 -5.49 10.93
N TRP A 449 -16.24 -6.58 11.23
CA TRP A 449 -16.04 -7.44 12.38
C TRP A 449 -15.37 -8.74 11.96
N ASP A 450 -14.28 -9.10 12.62
CA ASP A 450 -13.60 -10.37 12.36
C ASP A 450 -14.09 -11.49 13.29
N SER A 451 -13.60 -12.71 13.06
CA SER A 451 -13.92 -13.92 13.83
C SER A 451 -13.56 -13.86 15.32
N SER A 452 -12.78 -12.87 15.74
CA SER A 452 -12.41 -12.61 17.14
C SER A 452 -13.17 -11.41 17.72
N ASN A 453 -14.18 -10.89 17.01
CA ASN A 453 -14.94 -9.69 17.34
C ASN A 453 -14.10 -8.40 17.42
N ASN A 454 -12.94 -8.35 16.74
CA ASN A 454 -12.26 -7.08 16.53
C ASN A 454 -13.05 -6.23 15.51
N THR A 455 -13.05 -4.90 15.69
CA THR A 455 -13.66 -3.96 14.75
C THR A 455 -12.80 -2.71 14.55
N GLU A 456 -13.09 -1.98 13.49
CA GLU A 456 -12.45 -0.73 13.10
C GLU A 456 -12.89 0.46 13.97
N PRO A 457 -11.97 1.32 14.45
CA PRO A 457 -12.33 2.61 15.03
C PRO A 457 -13.09 3.50 14.06
N THR A 458 -14.02 4.31 14.55
CA THR A 458 -14.92 5.10 13.69
C THR A 458 -14.22 6.22 12.91
N PHE A 459 -13.13 6.77 13.43
CA PHE A 459 -12.46 7.95 12.86
C PHE A 459 -10.95 7.73 12.70
N VAL A 460 -10.39 8.34 11.65
CA VAL A 460 -8.94 8.33 11.37
C VAL A 460 -8.14 8.76 12.59
N ARG A 461 -8.56 9.82 13.30
CA ARG A 461 -7.85 10.31 14.49
C ARG A 461 -7.69 9.25 15.58
N SER A 462 -8.63 8.33 15.71
CA SER A 462 -8.59 7.25 16.71
C SER A 462 -7.56 6.16 16.37
N ALA A 463 -7.21 6.01 15.09
CA ALA A 463 -6.21 5.06 14.59
C ALA A 463 -4.91 5.74 14.10
N TRP A 464 -4.84 7.06 14.16
CA TRP A 464 -3.70 7.82 13.65
C TRP A 464 -2.43 7.53 14.44
N ASN A 465 -1.32 7.41 13.73
CA ASN A 465 0.02 7.30 14.31
C ASN A 465 1.04 8.06 13.46
N TRP A 466 2.13 8.49 14.10
CA TRP A 466 3.15 9.31 13.44
C TRP A 466 3.71 8.67 12.15
N GLY A 467 3.91 7.36 12.12
CA GLY A 467 4.44 6.65 10.94
C GLY A 467 3.44 6.47 9.79
N LEU A 468 2.18 6.89 9.97
CA LEU A 468 1.12 6.76 8.97
C LEU A 468 0.99 5.34 8.40
N HIS A 469 1.08 4.37 9.30
CA HIS A 469 0.87 2.96 9.02
C HIS A 469 -0.51 2.53 9.54
N VAL A 470 -1.04 1.45 8.99
CA VAL A 470 -2.21 0.71 9.48
C VAL A 470 -3.41 1.65 9.65
N THR A 471 -3.93 2.16 8.54
CA THR A 471 -5.22 2.86 8.54
C THR A 471 -6.34 1.83 8.77
N SER A 472 -6.64 1.53 10.04
CA SER A 472 -7.67 0.59 10.46
C SER A 472 -8.98 1.25 10.88
N SER A 473 -9.12 2.57 10.70
CA SER A 473 -10.39 3.26 10.92
C SER A 473 -11.38 2.94 9.81
N CYS A 474 -12.67 3.08 10.10
CA CYS A 474 -13.75 2.97 9.11
C CYS A 474 -13.43 3.81 7.86
N HIS A 475 -13.50 3.22 6.67
CA HIS A 475 -13.37 4.00 5.43
C HIS A 475 -14.60 4.88 5.26
N ARG A 476 -14.39 6.14 4.83
CA ARG A 476 -15.43 7.16 4.69
C ARG A 476 -15.40 7.77 3.31
N ILE A 477 -16.58 7.90 2.69
CA ILE A 477 -16.77 8.68 1.46
C ILE A 477 -17.97 9.62 1.63
N LYS A 478 -17.96 10.74 0.94
CA LYS A 478 -19.08 11.69 0.89
C LYS A 478 -19.78 11.57 -0.45
N LEU A 479 -21.10 11.38 -0.45
CA LEU A 479 -21.90 11.29 -1.67
C LEU A 479 -22.97 12.37 -1.67
N TYR A 480 -23.30 12.90 -2.85
CA TYR A 480 -24.46 13.78 -2.99
C TYR A 480 -25.68 12.97 -3.43
N SER A 481 -26.63 12.81 -2.52
CA SER A 481 -27.85 12.02 -2.68
C SER A 481 -28.95 12.81 -3.38
N VAL A 482 -29.45 12.30 -4.51
CA VAL A 482 -30.62 12.81 -5.23
C VAL A 482 -31.69 11.71 -5.27
N ASN A 483 -32.68 11.81 -4.39
CA ASN A 483 -33.66 10.75 -4.18
C ASN A 483 -34.92 10.98 -5.04
N LYS A 484 -35.05 10.21 -6.11
CA LYS A 484 -36.20 10.25 -7.03
C LYS A 484 -37.53 9.78 -6.41
N ARG A 485 -37.54 9.25 -5.19
CA ARG A 485 -38.81 9.01 -4.48
C ARG A 485 -39.42 10.29 -3.90
N ARG A 486 -38.63 11.36 -3.73
CA ARG A 486 -39.10 12.63 -3.19
C ARG A 486 -39.85 13.42 -4.26
N PRO A 487 -41.14 13.76 -4.06
CA PRO A 487 -41.92 14.46 -5.07
C PRO A 487 -41.32 15.80 -5.51
N ALA A 488 -40.76 16.56 -4.56
CA ALA A 488 -40.12 17.85 -4.84
C ALA A 488 -38.89 17.68 -5.75
N THR A 489 -38.04 16.70 -5.44
CA THR A 489 -36.85 16.37 -6.24
C THR A 489 -37.23 15.92 -7.64
N MET A 490 -38.20 15.01 -7.78
CA MET A 490 -38.69 14.60 -9.09
C MET A 490 -39.28 15.74 -9.90
N LYS A 491 -40.02 16.66 -9.27
CA LYS A 491 -40.53 17.87 -9.93
C LYS A 491 -39.36 18.71 -10.46
N ARG A 492 -38.33 18.96 -9.64
CA ARG A 492 -37.15 19.72 -10.06
C ARG A 492 -36.36 19.05 -11.18
N LEU A 493 -36.18 17.73 -11.13
CA LEU A 493 -35.48 16.99 -12.20
C LEU A 493 -36.20 17.15 -13.55
N LYS A 494 -37.54 17.05 -13.56
CA LYS A 494 -38.35 17.28 -14.76
C LYS A 494 -38.28 18.72 -15.26
N GLU A 495 -38.24 19.70 -14.36
CA GLU A 495 -38.08 21.12 -14.72
C GLU A 495 -36.72 21.38 -15.39
N LEU A 496 -35.64 20.81 -14.85
CA LEU A 496 -34.31 20.89 -15.44
C LEU A 496 -34.28 20.25 -16.83
N GLU A 497 -34.82 19.03 -16.95
CA GLU A 497 -34.91 18.30 -18.23
C GLU A 497 -35.71 19.09 -19.28
N ALA A 498 -36.88 19.65 -18.91
CA ALA A 498 -37.72 20.44 -19.81
C ALA A 498 -37.04 21.73 -20.30
N ARG A 499 -36.06 22.24 -19.55
CA ARG A 499 -35.27 23.43 -19.90
C ARG A 499 -33.95 23.10 -20.60
N GLY A 500 -33.61 21.82 -20.76
CA GLY A 500 -32.32 21.39 -21.30
C GLY A 500 -31.15 21.69 -20.36
N GLU A 501 -31.40 21.87 -19.07
CA GLU A 501 -30.39 22.14 -18.05
C GLU A 501 -29.98 20.84 -17.31
N GLY A 502 -28.70 20.73 -16.96
CA GLY A 502 -28.17 19.62 -16.18
C GLY A 502 -28.11 19.95 -14.68
N MET A 503 -28.08 18.92 -13.84
CA MET A 503 -27.85 19.09 -12.39
C MET A 503 -26.43 19.52 -12.00
N LEU A 504 -25.48 19.37 -12.93
CA LEU A 504 -24.06 19.61 -12.66
C LEU A 504 -23.55 20.86 -13.38
N PRO A 505 -22.60 21.59 -12.76
CA PRO A 505 -22.04 21.36 -11.42
C PRO A 505 -22.99 21.81 -10.29
N LEU A 506 -23.05 21.03 -9.21
CA LEU A 506 -23.97 21.26 -8.07
C LEU A 506 -23.87 22.66 -7.43
N SER A 507 -22.70 23.29 -7.51
CA SER A 507 -22.41 24.57 -6.86
C SER A 507 -22.78 25.79 -7.70
N LYS A 508 -23.22 25.60 -8.94
CA LYS A 508 -23.69 26.73 -9.77
C LYS A 508 -25.17 27.00 -9.50
N PRO A 509 -25.58 28.28 -9.46
CA PRO A 509 -27.00 28.61 -9.40
C PRO A 509 -27.70 28.12 -10.66
N ILE A 510 -28.98 27.77 -10.52
CA ILE A 510 -29.87 27.56 -11.66
C ILE A 510 -30.31 28.93 -12.22
N GLU A 511 -30.55 29.01 -13.53
CA GLU A 511 -30.89 30.28 -14.21
C GLU A 511 -32.36 30.71 -13.99
N PHE A 512 -33.17 29.87 -13.35
CA PHE A 512 -34.57 30.12 -13.07
C PHE A 512 -34.87 30.10 -11.57
N SER A 513 -35.97 30.77 -11.20
CA SER A 513 -36.44 30.82 -9.81
C SER A 513 -36.70 29.43 -9.23
N LEU A 514 -36.37 29.23 -7.95
CA LEU A 514 -36.54 27.94 -7.26
C LEU A 514 -38.01 27.55 -7.06
N GLU A 515 -38.91 28.52 -7.01
CA GLU A 515 -40.33 28.35 -6.80
C GLU A 515 -41.09 29.52 -7.45
N ASP A 516 -42.40 29.37 -7.63
CA ASP A 516 -43.26 30.44 -8.11
C ASP A 516 -43.39 31.55 -7.06
N GLU A 517 -43.34 32.82 -7.49
CA GLU A 517 -43.37 33.96 -6.57
C GLU A 517 -44.69 34.05 -5.79
N GLY A 518 -45.82 33.70 -6.42
CA GLY A 518 -47.12 33.69 -5.77
C GLY A 518 -47.22 32.61 -4.69
N GLU A 519 -46.79 31.39 -5.02
CA GLU A 519 -46.70 30.27 -4.06
C GLU A 519 -45.79 30.62 -2.88
N TYR A 520 -44.61 31.19 -3.17
CA TYR A 520 -43.65 31.66 -2.18
C TYR A 520 -44.25 32.68 -1.20
N LEU A 521 -44.89 33.74 -1.73
CA LEU A 521 -45.47 34.80 -0.92
C LEU A 521 -46.64 34.28 -0.07
N ALA A 522 -47.45 33.37 -0.61
CA ALA A 522 -48.53 32.72 0.14
C ALA A 522 -47.99 31.88 1.30
N ALA A 523 -46.93 31.09 1.08
CA ALA A 523 -46.27 30.30 2.12
C ALA A 523 -45.68 31.20 3.22
N CYS A 524 -44.99 32.28 2.85
CA CYS A 524 -44.41 33.24 3.80
C CYS A 524 -45.46 33.94 4.66
N ARG A 525 -46.65 34.27 4.11
CA ARG A 525 -47.75 34.86 4.88
C ARG A 525 -48.39 33.87 5.83
N LYS A 526 -48.50 32.60 5.43
CA LYS A 526 -49.09 31.53 6.25
C LYS A 526 -48.20 31.18 7.43
N ILE A 527 -46.89 31.12 7.22
CA ILE A 527 -45.87 30.83 8.23
C ILE A 527 -44.80 31.91 8.09
N PRO A 528 -44.90 33.02 8.86
CA PRO A 528 -43.89 34.06 8.86
C PRO A 528 -42.52 33.47 9.15
N ARG A 529 -41.54 33.80 8.31
CA ARG A 529 -40.17 33.28 8.40
C ARG A 529 -39.36 33.94 9.51
N GLU A 530 -39.66 35.21 9.76
CA GLU A 530 -38.96 35.98 10.79
C GLU A 530 -39.33 35.43 12.18
N PRO A 531 -38.34 35.20 13.06
CA PRO A 531 -38.61 34.81 14.42
C PRO A 531 -39.48 35.87 15.10
N LEU A 532 -40.55 35.42 15.76
CA LEU A 532 -41.30 36.28 16.67
C LEU A 532 -40.38 36.54 17.87
N SER A 533 -40.03 37.81 18.06
CA SER A 533 -39.07 38.34 19.06
C SER A 533 -39.06 37.62 20.41
#